data_AF-A0A8W8KMM1-F1
#
_entry.id   AF-A0A8W8KMM1-F1
#
_cell.length_a   1.000
_cell.length_b   1.000
_cell.length_c   1.000
_cell.angle_alpha   90.00
_cell.angle_beta   90.00
_cell.angle_gamma   90.00
#
_symmetry.space_group_name_H-M   'P 1'
#
loop_
_entity.id
_entity.type
_entity.pdbx_description
1 polymer ?
#
loop_
_entity_poly.entity_id
_entity_poly.type
_entity_poly.pdbx_seq_one_letter_code
_entity_poly.pdbx_strand_id
1 'polypeptide(L)'
;MYTDTFQIVVMTLGSFALVGISFHKIGGYNNLKEKYMDAIPSIRNLNSTCGFPRSDAFNIFRDAVTGDNPWPGLLLQSSVGCLWYWCCDQVPVTVIEQKTQQR
;
A
#
# COMPACT_ATOMS: atom_id res chain seq x y z
N MET A 1 -20.45 14.96 -5.57
CA MET A 1 -21.07 13.91 -4.74
C MET A 1 -21.59 12.74 -5.56
N TYR A 2 -22.50 12.93 -6.53
CA TYR A 2 -23.08 11.79 -7.27
C TYR A 2 -22.03 11.05 -8.13
N THR A 3 -21.13 11.79 -8.78
CA THR A 3 -20.04 11.24 -9.61
C THR A 3 -18.91 10.62 -8.79
N ASP A 4 -18.56 11.22 -7.65
CA ASP A 4 -17.52 10.70 -6.74
C ASP A 4 -17.90 9.32 -6.20
N THR A 5 -19.16 9.17 -5.76
CA THR A 5 -19.68 7.89 -5.26
C THR A 5 -19.64 6.81 -6.34
N PHE A 6 -20.03 7.15 -7.58
CA PHE A 6 -19.98 6.23 -8.70
C PHE A 6 -18.55 5.78 -9.02
N GLN A 7 -17.60 6.72 -9.03
CA GLN A 7 -16.19 6.41 -9.30
C GLN A 7 -15.60 5.46 -8.27
N ILE A 8 -15.88 5.66 -6.98
CA ILE A 8 -15.41 4.78 -5.90
C ILE A 8 -15.95 3.36 -6.12
N VAL A 9 -17.24 3.21 -6.45
CA VAL A 9 -17.86 1.90 -6.70
C VAL A 9 -17.19 1.20 -7.88
N VAL A 10 -17.02 1.90 -9.00
CA VAL A 10 -16.42 1.31 -10.22
C VAL A 10 -14.96 0.91 -9.99
N MET A 11 -14.16 1.76 -9.34
CA MET A 11 -12.75 1.45 -9.04
C MET A 11 -12.60 0.27 -8.07
N THR A 12 -13.48 0.22 -7.06
CA THR A 12 -13.47 -0.85 -6.06
C THR A 12 -13.82 -2.20 -6.70
N LEU A 13 -14.88 -2.25 -7.51
CA LEU A 13 -15.27 -3.46 -8.23
C LEU A 13 -14.20 -3.92 -9.22
N GLY A 14 -13.60 -2.98 -9.96
CA GLY A 14 -12.50 -3.26 -10.90
C GLY A 14 -11.28 -3.87 -10.20
N SER A 15 -10.91 -3.33 -9.04
CA SER A 15 -9.81 -3.86 -8.23
C SER A 15 -10.09 -5.29 -7.76
N PHE A 16 -11.29 -5.57 -7.22
CA PHE A 16 -11.66 -6.91 -6.78
C PHE A 16 -11.68 -7.92 -7.93
N ALA A 17 -12.19 -7.54 -9.10
CA ALA A 17 -12.18 -8.38 -10.29
C ALA A 17 -10.74 -8.72 -10.74
N LEU A 18 -9.86 -7.72 -10.81
CA LEU A 18 -8.44 -7.91 -11.18
C LEU A 18 -7.70 -8.82 -10.19
N VAL A 19 -7.93 -8.63 -8.90
CA VAL A 19 -7.39 -9.50 -7.84
C VAL A 19 -7.88 -10.93 -8.05
N GLY A 20 -9.18 -11.13 -8.25
CA GLY A 20 -9.76 -12.46 -8.49
C GLY A 20 -9.15 -13.20 -9.68
N ILE A 21 -9.06 -12.53 -10.84
CA ILE A 21 -8.46 -13.10 -12.06
C ILE A 21 -6.98 -13.44 -11.84
N SER A 22 -6.25 -12.56 -11.13
CA SER A 22 -4.83 -12.77 -10.84
C SER A 22 -4.61 -13.97 -9.92
N PHE A 23 -5.38 -14.09 -8.84
CA PHE A 23 -5.32 -15.23 -7.93
C PHE A 23 -5.71 -16.55 -8.60
N HIS A 24 -6.71 -16.52 -9.50
CA HIS A 24 -7.08 -17.68 -10.29
C HIS A 24 -5.94 -18.14 -11.21
N LYS A 25 -5.27 -17.22 -11.91
CA LYS A 25 -4.14 -17.54 -12.79
C LYS A 25 -2.90 -18.04 -12.05
N ILE A 26 -2.69 -17.55 -10.82
CA ILE A 26 -1.53 -17.90 -10.01
C ILE A 26 -1.73 -19.26 -9.32
N GLY A 27 -2.97 -19.66 -9.04
CA GLY A 27 -3.30 -20.93 -8.37
C GLY A 27 -3.39 -20.80 -6.84
N GLY A 28 -3.79 -19.64 -6.34
CA GLY A 28 -3.93 -19.37 -4.90
C GLY A 28 -2.66 -18.83 -4.22
N TYR A 29 -2.74 -18.64 -2.90
CA TYR A 29 -1.72 -17.95 -2.09
C TYR A 29 -0.39 -18.71 -1.97
N ASN A 30 -0.41 -20.04 -1.85
CA ASN A 30 0.83 -20.82 -1.76
C ASN A 30 1.65 -20.73 -3.05
N ASN A 31 0.99 -20.86 -4.20
CA ASN A 31 1.62 -20.69 -5.51
C ASN A 31 2.11 -19.25 -5.73
N LEU A 32 1.42 -18.24 -5.19
CA LEU A 32 1.88 -16.85 -5.22
C LEU A 32 3.21 -16.70 -4.48
N LYS A 33 3.32 -17.27 -3.28
CA LYS A 33 4.54 -17.21 -2.46
C LYS A 33 5.71 -17.91 -3.16
N GLU A 34 5.47 -19.06 -3.77
CA GLU A 34 6.49 -19.82 -4.50
C GLU A 34 6.95 -19.09 -5.76
N LYS A 35 6.02 -18.68 -6.63
CA LYS A 35 6.35 -17.96 -7.87
C LYS A 35 6.96 -16.59 -7.62
N TYR A 36 6.64 -15.93 -6.51
CA TYR A 36 7.28 -14.68 -6.12
C TYR A 36 8.77 -14.87 -5.79
N MET A 37 9.12 -15.98 -5.12
CA MET A 37 10.51 -16.31 -4.81
C MET A 37 11.32 -16.77 -6.04
N ASP A 38 10.64 -17.22 -7.10
CA ASP A 38 11.27 -17.61 -8.36
C ASP A 38 11.29 -16.48 -9.42
N ALA A 39 10.69 -15.32 -9.11
CA ALA A 39 10.62 -14.17 -10.01
C ALA A 39 11.95 -13.38 -10.07
N ILE A 40 13.03 -14.04 -10.49
CA ILE A 40 14.36 -13.45 -10.64
C ILE A 40 14.51 -12.86 -12.06
N PRO A 41 14.92 -11.60 -12.21
CA PRO A 41 15.04 -10.97 -13.53
C PRO A 41 16.20 -11.58 -14.33
N SER A 42 15.94 -11.91 -15.61
CA SER A 42 16.91 -12.57 -16.50
C SER A 42 18.06 -11.68 -16.96
N ILE A 43 17.92 -10.35 -16.90
CA ILE A 43 18.96 -9.38 -17.26
C ILE A 43 19.43 -8.69 -15.97
N ARG A 44 20.65 -8.98 -15.53
CA ARG A 44 21.23 -8.41 -14.30
C ARG A 44 22.73 -8.19 -14.38
N ASN A 45 23.19 -7.27 -13.54
CA ASN A 45 24.61 -7.09 -13.24
C ASN A 45 25.07 -8.23 -12.32
N LEU A 46 26.10 -8.99 -12.73
CA LEU A 46 26.55 -10.22 -12.05
C LEU A 46 27.19 -9.95 -10.66
N ASN A 47 27.54 -8.69 -10.39
CA ASN A 47 28.26 -8.27 -9.18
C ASN A 47 27.37 -7.65 -8.09
N SER A 48 26.05 -7.70 -8.23
CA SER A 48 25.15 -7.21 -7.17
C SER A 48 24.17 -8.29 -6.75
N THR A 49 23.67 -8.20 -5.52
CA THR A 49 22.53 -8.97 -4.99
C THR A 49 21.17 -8.33 -5.33
N CYS A 50 21.16 -7.23 -6.10
CA CYS A 50 19.97 -6.44 -6.41
C CYS A 50 18.97 -7.19 -7.31
N GLY A 51 17.81 -7.53 -6.78
CA GLY A 51 16.73 -8.21 -7.51
C GLY A 51 16.55 -9.68 -7.17
N PHE A 52 17.19 -10.18 -6.10
CA PHE A 52 16.80 -11.46 -5.51
C PHE A 52 15.59 -11.23 -4.59
N PRO A 53 14.52 -12.02 -4.72
CA PRO A 53 13.40 -11.95 -3.80
C PRO A 53 13.90 -12.34 -2.41
N ARG A 54 13.64 -11.44 -1.45
CA ARG A 54 14.17 -11.54 -0.09
C ARG A 54 13.23 -12.41 0.76
N SER A 55 13.79 -13.26 1.62
CA SER A 55 13.05 -14.29 2.35
C SER A 55 11.95 -13.75 3.28
N ASP A 56 12.08 -12.50 3.75
CA ASP A 56 11.12 -11.77 4.57
C ASP A 56 10.16 -10.87 3.77
N ALA A 57 10.07 -10.99 2.44
CA ALA A 57 9.22 -10.12 1.61
C ALA A 57 7.72 -10.12 1.97
N PHE A 58 7.23 -11.16 2.63
CA PHE A 58 5.83 -11.26 3.09
C PHE A 58 5.60 -10.72 4.50
N ASN A 59 6.64 -10.25 5.19
CA ASN A 59 6.53 -9.62 6.51
C ASN A 59 6.68 -8.10 6.36
N ILE A 60 5.58 -7.38 6.57
CA ILE A 60 5.56 -5.90 6.53
C ILE A 60 6.40 -5.31 7.67
N PHE A 61 6.33 -5.91 8.86
CA PHE A 61 7.14 -5.51 10.00
C PHE A 61 8.43 -6.33 9.99
N ARG A 62 9.51 -5.71 9.54
CA ARG A 62 10.85 -6.29 9.62
C ARG A 62 11.39 -6.16 11.04
N ASP A 63 12.49 -6.88 11.28
CA ASP A 63 13.25 -6.85 12.53
C ASP A 63 13.47 -5.40 13.02
N ALA A 64 13.28 -5.19 14.32
CA ALA A 64 13.31 -3.89 14.98
C ALA A 64 14.67 -3.20 14.93
N VAL A 65 15.75 -3.98 14.82
CA VAL A 65 17.14 -3.50 15.02
C VAL A 65 18.02 -3.81 13.80
N THR A 66 17.83 -4.96 13.15
CA THR A 66 18.69 -5.40 12.03
C THR A 66 18.02 -5.27 10.67
N GLY A 67 16.73 -4.93 10.63
CA GLY A 67 15.98 -4.77 9.39
C GLY A 67 16.24 -3.42 8.72
N ASP A 68 16.43 -3.41 7.40
CA ASP A 68 16.56 -2.17 6.60
C ASP A 68 15.35 -1.22 6.76
N ASN A 69 14.20 -1.76 7.19
CA ASN A 69 12.98 -0.99 7.42
C ASN A 69 12.43 -1.32 8.81
N PRO A 70 13.00 -0.73 9.88
CA PRO A 70 12.64 -1.09 11.25
C PRO A 70 11.18 -0.70 11.51
N TRP A 71 10.42 -1.65 12.07
CA TRP A 71 8.98 -1.46 12.33
C TRP A 71 8.62 -0.21 13.15
N PRO A 72 9.42 0.27 14.13
CA PRO A 72 9.06 1.47 14.87
C PRO A 72 9.08 2.72 13.99
N GLY A 73 10.07 2.82 13.10
CA GLY A 73 10.19 3.91 12.13
C GLY A 73 9.01 3.93 11.16
N LEU A 74 8.60 2.75 10.66
CA LEU A 74 7.46 2.63 9.76
C LEU A 74 6.15 3.07 10.45
N LEU A 75 5.91 2.62 11.68
CA LEU A 75 4.69 2.99 12.42
C LEU A 75 4.64 4.48 12.76
N LEU A 76 5.76 5.07 13.17
CA LEU A 76 5.84 6.50 13.47
C LEU A 76 5.65 7.35 12.20
N GLN A 77 6.32 7.00 11.10
CA GLN A 77 6.16 7.67 9.81
C GLN A 77 4.71 7.61 9.32
N SER A 78 4.10 6.43 9.34
CA SER A 78 2.72 6.25 8.88
C SER A 78 1.72 6.99 9.77
N SER A 79 1.84 6.89 11.09
CA SER A 79 0.92 7.54 12.03
C SER A 79 1.01 9.06 11.97
N VAL A 80 2.23 9.63 11.94
CA VAL A 80 2.44 11.08 11.82
C VAL A 80 2.00 11.58 10.45
N GLY A 81 2.25 10.84 9.37
CA GLY A 81 1.79 11.19 8.02
C GLY A 81 0.26 11.20 7.90
N CYS A 82 -0.42 10.19 8.46
CA CYS A 82 -1.88 10.16 8.52
C CYS A 82 -2.43 11.31 9.35
N LEU A 83 -1.83 11.60 10.50
CA LEU A 83 -2.23 12.71 11.36
C LEU A 83 -2.03 14.05 10.67
N TRP A 84 -0.89 14.27 10.02
CA TRP A 84 -0.61 15.48 9.25
C TRP A 84 -1.63 15.68 8.12
N TYR A 85 -1.87 14.64 7.31
CA TYR A 85 -2.89 14.71 6.26
C TYR A 85 -4.28 14.99 6.84
N TRP A 86 -4.67 14.31 7.92
CA TRP A 86 -5.99 14.48 8.54
C TRP A 86 -6.17 15.80 9.30
N CYS A 87 -5.09 16.38 9.84
CA CYS A 87 -5.14 17.60 10.64
C CYS A 87 -4.81 18.87 9.84
N CYS A 88 -3.94 18.78 8.84
CA CYS A 88 -3.46 19.95 8.08
C CYS A 88 -4.08 20.04 6.68
N ASP A 89 -4.42 18.92 6.04
CA ASP A 89 -4.99 18.90 4.67
C ASP A 89 -6.53 18.85 4.67
N GLN A 90 -7.13 18.47 5.80
CA GLN A 90 -8.57 18.42 5.90
C GLN A 90 -9.13 19.85 6.02
N VAL A 91 -10.06 20.19 5.13
CA VAL A 91 -10.82 21.45 5.10
C VAL A 91 -12.12 21.45 5.94
N PRO A 92 -12.32 20.72 7.07
CA PRO A 92 -13.53 20.92 7.87
C PRO A 92 -13.46 22.22 8.67
N VAL A 93 -12.28 22.74 9.04
CA VAL A 93 -12.22 23.99 9.82
C VAL A 93 -12.68 25.20 9.00
N THR A 94 -12.24 25.32 7.75
CA THR A 94 -12.64 26.41 6.87
C THR A 94 -14.11 26.29 6.47
N VAL A 95 -14.63 25.07 6.29
CA VAL A 95 -16.05 24.84 5.95
C VAL A 95 -16.98 25.07 7.15
N ILE A 96 -16.56 24.74 8.37
CA ILE A 96 -17.33 25.02 9.60
C ILE A 96 -17.35 26.52 9.90
N GLU A 97 -16.24 27.24 9.66
CA GLU A 97 -16.21 28.71 9.74
C GLU A 97 -17.18 29.35 8.75
N GLN A 98 -17.18 28.90 7.48
CA GLN A 98 -18.11 29.41 6.47
C GLN A 98 -19.59 29.11 6.81
N LYS A 99 -19.89 27.96 7.43
CA LYS A 99 -21.26 27.64 7.90
C LYS A 99 -21.68 28.41 9.16
N THR A 100 -20.74 28.89 9.98
CA THR A 100 -21.04 29.70 11.16
C THR A 100 -21.20 31.18 10.81
N GLN A 101 -20.47 31.68 9.81
CA GLN A 101 -20.61 33.05 9.28
C GLN A 101 -21.89 33.27 8.44
N GLN A 102 -22.52 32.19 7.98
CA GLN A 102 -23.77 32.19 7.20
C GLN A 102 -25.01 31.86 8.06
N ARG A 103 -24.88 31.83 9.39
CA ARG A 103 -26.01 31.66 10.33
C ARG A 103 -26.21 32.91 11.17
#